data_AF-W1Y6X9-F1
#
_entry.id   AF-W1Y6X9-F1
#
_cell.length_a   1.000
_cell.length_b   1.000
_cell.length_c   1.000
_cell.angle_alpha   90.00
_cell.angle_beta   90.00
_cell.angle_gamma   90.00
#
_symmetry.space_group_name_H-M   'P 1'
#
loop_
_entity.id
_entity.type
_entity.pdbx_description
1 polymer ?
#
loop_
_entity_poly.entity_id
_entity_poly.type
_entity_poly.pdbx_seq_one_letter_code
_entity_poly.pdbx_strand_id
1 'polypeptide(L)' 'EAFDNKHPDNDYFVKFNCPEFTSLCPMTGQPDFATIYISYVPDKKMVESKSLKLYLFSFRNHGDFHEDCINI' A
#
# COMPACT_ATOMS: atom_id res chain seq x y z
N GLU A 1 -9.88 -3.76 2.98
CA GLU A 1 -10.85 -4.86 2.77
C GLU A 1 -10.15 -5.98 2.03
N ALA A 2 -10.67 -7.20 2.12
CA ALA A 2 -10.10 -8.36 1.45
C ALA A 2 -11.19 -9.32 0.98
N PHE A 3 -10.92 -10.06 -0.09
CA PHE A 3 -11.79 -11.09 -0.64
C PHE A 3 -11.04 -12.42 -0.76
N ASP A 4 -11.79 -13.52 -0.89
CA ASP A 4 -11.21 -14.87 -0.92
C ASP A 4 -10.48 -15.13 -2.26
N ASN A 5 -9.28 -15.72 -2.15
CA ASN A 5 -8.51 -16.17 -3.31
C ASN A 5 -9.21 -17.38 -3.95
N LYS A 6 -9.56 -17.26 -5.24
CA LYS A 6 -10.21 -18.33 -6.01
C LYS A 6 -9.24 -19.42 -6.50
N HIS A 7 -7.94 -19.16 -6.45
CA HIS A 7 -6.89 -20.04 -6.94
C HIS A 7 -5.80 -20.24 -5.88
N PRO A 8 -6.14 -20.78 -4.68
CA PRO A 8 -5.17 -20.94 -3.59
C PRO A 8 -4.10 -22.01 -3.86
N ASP A 9 -4.36 -22.94 -4.79
CA ASP A 9 -3.43 -24.03 -5.11
C ASP A 9 -2.28 -23.59 -6.06
N ASN A 10 -2.33 -22.36 -6.57
CA ASN A 10 -1.33 -21.82 -7.49
C ASN A 10 -0.63 -20.61 -6.86
N ASP A 11 0.70 -20.65 -6.84
CA ASP A 11 1.47 -19.46 -6.52
C ASP A 11 1.45 -18.51 -7.73
N TYR A 12 0.86 -17.33 -7.55
CA TYR A 12 0.88 -16.25 -8.55
C TYR A 12 1.19 -14.91 -7.91
N PHE A 13 1.90 -14.07 -8.66
CA PHE A 13 2.25 -12.72 -8.21
C PHE A 13 1.12 -11.73 -8.51
N VAL A 14 0.74 -10.98 -7.48
CA VAL A 14 -0.09 -9.78 -7.61
C VAL A 14 0.80 -8.57 -7.37
N LYS A 15 0.79 -7.63 -8.33
CA LYS A 15 1.56 -6.38 -8.24
C LYS A 15 0.64 -5.16 -8.32
N PHE A 16 0.73 -4.29 -7.32
CA PHE A 16 0.17 -2.95 -7.37
C PHE A 16 1.28 -1.93 -7.63
N ASN A 17 1.06 -1.08 -8.64
CA ASN A 17 1.89 0.08 -8.90
C ASN A 17 1.11 1.30 -8.41
N CYS A 18 1.61 1.97 -7.38
CA CYS A 18 0.94 3.09 -6.73
C CYS A 18 1.80 4.37 -6.88
N PRO A 19 1.75 5.04 -8.04
CA PRO A 19 2.55 6.25 -8.29
C PRO A 19 2.03 7.52 -7.59
N GLU A 20 0.87 7.44 -6.94
CA GLU A 20 0.17 8.58 -6.33
C GLU A 20 0.32 8.62 -4.79
N PHE A 21 1.32 7.93 -4.22
CA PHE A 21 1.51 7.95 -2.76
C PHE A 21 2.12 9.27 -2.29
N THR A 22 1.58 9.80 -1.19
CA THR A 22 2.07 11.02 -0.54
C THR A 22 1.84 10.94 0.97
N SER A 23 2.80 11.46 1.73
CA SER A 23 2.77 11.58 3.19
C SER A 23 3.38 12.93 3.61
N LEU A 24 3.39 13.24 4.90
CA LEU A 24 4.07 14.42 5.43
C LEU A 24 5.41 14.03 6.07
N CYS A 25 6.44 14.83 5.85
CA CYS A 25 7.68 14.71 6.59
C CYS A 25 7.45 15.13 8.06
N PRO A 26 7.76 14.28 9.06
CA PRO A 26 7.50 14.59 10.47
C PRO A 26 8.33 15.78 11.00
N MET A 27 9.47 16.07 10.37
CA MET A 27 10.37 17.15 10.77
C MET A 27 9.99 18.51 10.18
N THR A 28 9.60 18.55 8.90
CA THR A 28 9.40 19.81 8.16
C THR A 28 7.92 20.11 7.89
N GLY A 29 7.03 19.11 8.01
CA GLY A 29 5.63 19.21 7.62
C GLY A 29 5.42 19.37 6.10
N GLN A 30 6.47 19.21 5.29
CA GLN A 30 6.36 19.27 3.84
C GLN A 30 5.80 17.94 3.29
N PRO A 31 5.01 17.99 2.20
CA PRO A 31 4.50 16.79 1.56
C PRO A 31 5.60 16.09 0.77
N ASP A 32 5.76 14.80 1.05
CA ASP A 32 6.63 13.91 0.31
C ASP A 32 5.81 13.09 -0.70
N PHE A 33 6.45 12.69 -1.81
CA PHE A 33 5.82 11.94 -2.89
C PHE A 33 6.68 10.72 -3.24
N ALA A 34 6.05 9.56 -3.38
CA ALA A 34 6.73 8.33 -3.77
C ALA A 34 5.88 7.47 -4.70
N THR A 35 6.55 6.58 -5.43
CA THR A 35 5.89 5.48 -6.14
C THR A 35 6.11 4.21 -5.35
N ILE A 36 5.03 3.63 -4.82
CA ILE A 36 5.08 2.37 -4.07
C ILE A 36 4.80 1.20 -5.02
N TYR A 37 5.64 0.16 -4.93
CA TYR A 37 5.45 -1.10 -5.62
C TYR A 37 5.19 -2.20 -4.60
N ILE A 38 3.94 -2.67 -4.54
CA ILE A 38 3.54 -3.76 -3.63
C ILE A 38 3.44 -5.03 -4.45
N SER A 39 4.27 -6.02 -4.15
CA SER A 39 4.23 -7.34 -4.78
C SER A 39 4.05 -8.40 -3.71
N TYR A 40 3.05 -9.26 -3.86
CA TYR A 40 2.78 -10.33 -2.90
C TYR A 40 2.21 -11.56 -3.61
N VAL A 41 2.36 -12.72 -2.97
CA VAL A 41 1.72 -13.98 -3.35
C VAL A 41 0.56 -14.20 -2.37
N PRO A 42 -0.71 -14.20 -2.83
CA PRO A 42 -1.85 -14.40 -1.95
C PRO A 42 -1.98 -15.87 -1.54
N ASP A 43 -2.19 -16.11 -0.23
CA ASP A 43 -2.67 -17.40 0.27
C ASP A 43 -4.21 -17.44 0.18
N LYS A 44 -4.94 -17.34 1.29
CA LYS A 44 -6.41 -17.43 1.30
C LYS A 44 -7.13 -16.14 0.91
N LYS A 45 -6.49 -14.99 1.10
CA LYS A 45 -7.11 -13.67 0.93
C LYS A 45 -6.30 -12.77 0.00
N MET A 46 -7.03 -11.95 -0.73
CA MET A 46 -6.50 -10.91 -1.60
C MET A 46 -6.99 -9.55 -1.13
N VAL A 47 -6.10 -8.55 -1.16
CA VAL A 47 -6.48 -7.17 -0.84
C VAL A 47 -7.33 -6.60 -1.97
N GLU A 48 -8.41 -5.90 -1.61
CA GLU A 48 -9.27 -5.22 -2.58
C GLU A 48 -8.66 -3.87 -2.96
N SER A 49 -8.60 -3.58 -4.27
CA SER A 49 -7.81 -2.47 -4.82
C SER A 49 -8.32 -1.08 -4.42
N LYS A 50 -9.64 -0.88 -4.32
CA LYS A 50 -10.22 0.38 -3.85
C LYS A 50 -9.87 0.63 -2.38
N SER A 51 -9.93 -0.40 -1.55
CA SER A 51 -9.62 -0.32 -0.14
C SER A 51 -8.14 -0.05 0.11
N LEU A 52 -7.25 -0.64 -0.71
CA LEU A 52 -5.82 -0.32 -0.72
C LEU A 52 -5.59 1.15 -1.12
N LYS A 53 -6.28 1.65 -2.14
CA LYS A 53 -6.21 3.07 -2.51
C LYS A 53 -6.64 3.99 -1.36
N LEU A 54 -7.76 3.68 -0.69
CA LEU A 54 -8.24 4.46 0.45
C LEU A 54 -7.26 4.39 1.63
N TYR A 55 -6.62 3.24 1.85
CA TYR A 55 -5.55 3.08 2.84
C TYR A 55 -4.37 3.99 2.52
N LEU A 56 -3.82 3.95 1.31
CA LEU A 56 -2.70 4.82 0.91
C LEU A 56 -3.06 6.31 0.99
N PHE A 57 -4.30 6.69 0.68
CA PHE A 57 -4.76 8.07 0.83
C PHE A 57 -4.88 8.53 2.28
N SER A 58 -5.01 7.61 3.24
CA SER A 58 -5.03 7.97 4.66
C SER A 58 -3.68 8.52 5.15
N PHE A 59 -2.57 8.18 4.47
CA PHE A 59 -1.24 8.70 4.79
C PHE A 59 -1.01 10.15 4.35
N ARG A 60 -1.90 10.73 3.53
CA ARG A 60 -1.73 12.08 2.96
C ARG A 60 -1.45 13.16 3.99
N ASN A 61 -2.07 13.06 5.17
CA ASN A 61 -1.90 14.01 6.27
C ASN A 61 -1.22 13.35 7.48
N HIS A 62 -0.63 12.16 7.30
CA HIS A 62 0.09 11.44 8.33
C HIS A 62 1.58 11.80 8.23
N GLY A 63 2.15 12.21 9.36
CA GLY A 63 3.55 12.61 9.45
C GLY A 63 4.40 11.46 9.96
N ASP A 64 5.13 10.79 9.08
CA ASP A 64 6.01 9.69 9.45
C ASP A 64 7.17 9.53 8.45
N PHE A 65 8.25 8.88 8.89
CA PHE A 65 9.38 8.59 8.01
C PHE A 65 8.99 7.60 6.91
N HIS A 66 9.66 7.66 5.77
CA HIS A 66 9.35 6.75 4.66
C HIS A 66 9.58 5.29 5.03
N GLU A 67 10.63 5.02 5.80
CA GLU A 67 10.96 3.69 6.30
C GLU A 67 9.83 3.13 7.16
N ASP A 68 9.26 3.96 8.02
CA ASP A 68 8.16 3.57 8.90
C ASP A 68 6.86 3.43 8.09
N CYS A 69 6.55 4.38 7.20
CA CYS A 69 5.39 4.31 6.30
C CYS A 69 5.30 3.00 5.48
N ILE A 70 6.44 2.41 5.12
CA ILE A 70 6.49 1.16 4.34
C ILE A 70 6.36 -0.08 5.23
N ASN A 71 6.73 0.02 6.51
CA ASN A 71 6.61 -1.09 7.46
C ASN A 71 5.25 -1.14 8.20
N ILE A 72 4.43 -0.08 8.10
CA ILE A 72 3.07 0.02 8.67
C ILE A 72 2.01 -0.63 7.79
#